data_AF-A0A6G1T8L9-F1
#
_entry.id   AF-A0A6G1T8L9-F1
#
_cell.length_a   1.000
_cell.length_b   1.000
_cell.length_c   1.000
_cell.angle_alpha   90.00
_cell.angle_beta   90.00
_cell.angle_gamma   90.00
#
_symmetry.space_group_name_H-M   'P 1'
#
loop_
_entity.id
_entity.type
_entity.pdbx_description
1 polymer ?
#
loop_
_entity_poly.entity_id
_entity_poly.type
_entity_poly.pdbx_seq_one_letter_code
_entity_poly.pdbx_strand_id
1 'polypeptide(L)'
;MELVDNKVTQSNRLIEASHTLTLNEKRLVLCAASLIDPRKPLPKDGYFTIRADSFAEVFGLGMNNAYMALEDAANRLFERDIRRYSKGKIVERMRWVFH
;
A
#
# COMPACT_ATOMS: atom_id res chain seq x y z
N MET A 1 17.17 -5.77 -12.78
CA MET A 1 17.13 -4.77 -11.70
C MET A 1 17.03 -5.56 -10.42
N GLU A 2 18.15 -5.78 -9.75
CA GLU A 2 18.22 -6.61 -8.53
C GLU A 2 17.60 -5.84 -7.36
N LEU A 3 16.70 -6.50 -6.64
CA LEU A 3 16.01 -5.96 -5.47
C LEU A 3 16.99 -5.95 -4.27
N VAL A 4 17.74 -4.86 -4.13
CA VAL A 4 18.64 -4.65 -2.98
C VAL A 4 17.79 -4.33 -1.76
N ASP A 5 17.63 -5.32 -0.89
CA ASP A 5 17.09 -5.26 0.48
C ASP A 5 15.75 -4.49 0.58
N ASN A 6 14.62 -5.20 0.42
CA ASN A 6 13.23 -4.69 0.42
C ASN A 6 12.81 -4.11 1.80
N LYS A 7 13.56 -3.15 2.30
CA LYS A 7 13.36 -2.52 3.60
C LYS A 7 12.52 -1.26 3.43
N VAL A 8 11.27 -1.37 3.84
CA VAL A 8 10.34 -0.24 3.91
C VAL A 8 10.26 0.30 5.33
N THR A 9 10.16 1.62 5.48
CA THR A 9 9.98 2.28 6.79
C THR A 9 8.58 2.90 6.83
N GLN A 10 7.84 2.66 7.92
CA GLN A 10 6.49 3.19 8.13
C GLN A 10 6.41 3.88 9.49
N SER A 11 5.59 4.93 9.58
CA SER A 11 5.29 5.55 10.88
C SER A 11 4.30 4.70 11.68
N ASN A 12 4.37 4.74 13.01
CA ASN A 12 3.46 3.98 13.88
C ASN A 12 1.98 4.26 13.57
N ARG A 13 1.64 5.52 13.25
CA ARG A 13 0.27 5.91 12.88
C ARG A 13 -0.21 5.21 11.61
N LEU A 14 0.67 5.05 10.62
CA LEU A 14 0.35 4.33 9.39
C LEU A 14 0.20 2.83 9.65
N ILE A 15 1.03 2.27 10.53
CA ILE A 15 0.92 0.88 10.97
C ILE A 15 -0.44 0.65 11.65
N GLU A 16 -0.83 1.53 12.58
CA GLU A 16 -2.11 1.47 13.26
C GLU A 16 -3.29 1.52 12.27
N ALA A 17 -3.25 2.47 11.33
CA ALA A 17 -4.26 2.60 10.28
C ALA A 17 -4.31 1.36 9.37
N SER A 18 -3.18 0.68 9.16
CA SER A 18 -3.12 -0.51 8.32
C SER A 18 -3.76 -1.74 8.99
N HIS A 19 -3.99 -1.77 10.31
CA HIS A 19 -4.51 -2.97 10.98
C HIS A 19 -5.86 -3.44 10.43
N THR A 20 -6.71 -2.53 9.98
CA THR A 20 -8.02 -2.84 9.40
C THR A 20 -7.97 -3.28 7.92
N LEU A 21 -6.80 -3.19 7.29
CA LEU A 21 -6.59 -3.63 5.91
C LEU A 21 -6.47 -5.15 5.84
N THR A 22 -7.03 -5.73 4.78
CA THR A 22 -6.79 -7.13 4.40
C THR A 22 -5.33 -7.36 4.06
N LEU A 23 -4.93 -8.63 3.97
CA LEU A 23 -3.56 -8.99 3.62
C LEU A 23 -3.14 -8.42 2.26
N ASN A 24 -3.99 -8.50 1.23
CA ASN A 24 -3.64 -7.99 -0.10
C ASN A 24 -3.63 -6.45 -0.15
N GLU A 25 -4.49 -5.76 0.59
CA GLU A 25 -4.40 -4.30 0.77
C GLU A 25 -3.05 -3.90 1.41
N LYS A 26 -2.59 -4.62 2.44
CA LYS A 26 -1.26 -4.37 3.05
C LYS A 26 -0.13 -4.64 2.08
N ARG A 27 -0.19 -5.76 1.36
CA ARG A 27 0.80 -6.13 0.33
C ARG A 27 0.91 -5.06 -0.76
N LEU A 28 -0.22 -4.53 -1.21
CA LEU A 28 -0.27 -3.45 -2.21
C LEU A 28 0.44 -2.19 -1.69
N VAL A 29 0.14 -1.75 -0.47
CA VAL A 29 0.81 -0.59 0.16
C VAL A 29 2.30 -0.82 0.34
N LEU A 30 2.72 -2.03 0.76
CA LEU A 30 4.13 -2.37 0.93
C LEU A 30 4.88 -2.37 -0.41
N CYS A 31 4.28 -2.91 -1.47
CA CYS A 31 4.85 -2.83 -2.83
C CYS A 31 4.98 -1.40 -3.31
N ALA A 32 3.99 -0.53 -3.06
CA ALA A 32 4.10 0.88 -3.41
C ALA A 32 5.25 1.54 -2.64
N ALA A 33 5.34 1.28 -1.34
CA ALA A 33 6.40 1.81 -0.48
C ALA A 33 7.80 1.34 -0.90
N SER A 34 7.96 0.10 -1.38
CA SER A 34 9.26 -0.39 -1.86
C SER A 34 9.73 0.26 -3.15
N LEU A 35 8.84 0.91 -3.90
CA LEU A 35 9.19 1.67 -5.10
C LEU A 35 9.73 3.09 -4.77
N ILE A 36 9.64 3.51 -3.51
CA ILE A 36 10.12 4.82 -3.07
C ILE A 36 11.61 4.74 -2.76
N ASP A 37 12.41 5.51 -3.50
CA ASP A 37 13.80 5.78 -3.14
C ASP A 37 13.83 6.96 -2.14
N PRO A 38 14.17 6.73 -0.86
CA PRO A 38 14.12 7.77 0.17
C PRO A 38 15.12 8.91 -0.06
N ARG A 39 16.06 8.75 -0.99
CA ARG A 39 17.06 9.78 -1.37
C ARG A 39 16.55 10.70 -2.48
N LYS A 40 15.39 10.39 -3.08
CA LYS A 40 14.79 11.14 -4.19
C LYS A 40 13.48 11.78 -3.75
N PRO A 41 13.06 12.88 -4.40
CA PRO A 41 11.71 13.40 -4.19
C PRO A 41 10.67 12.35 -4.59
N LEU A 42 9.54 12.35 -3.89
CA LEU A 42 8.39 11.54 -4.26
C LEU A 42 7.90 11.92 -5.67
N PRO A 43 7.27 11.00 -6.42
CA PRO A 43 6.59 11.33 -7.66
C PRO A 43 5.64 12.51 -7.44
N LYS A 44 5.70 13.54 -8.30
CA LYS A 44 4.94 14.80 -8.11
C LYS A 44 3.45 14.58 -7.92
N ASP A 45 2.90 13.59 -8.62
CA ASP A 45 1.47 13.27 -8.62
C ASP A 45 1.14 12.07 -7.73
N GLY A 46 2.13 11.48 -7.05
CA GLY A 46 1.93 10.34 -6.15
C GLY A 46 1.54 9.02 -6.83
N TYR A 47 1.64 8.92 -8.16
CA TYR A 47 1.33 7.69 -8.89
C TYR A 47 2.46 6.65 -8.80
N PHE A 48 2.05 5.40 -8.63
CA PHE A 48 2.93 4.22 -8.65
C PHE A 48 2.35 3.17 -9.58
N THR A 49 3.21 2.50 -10.34
CA THR A 49 2.82 1.35 -11.17
C THR A 49 3.30 0.07 -10.53
N ILE A 50 2.36 -0.82 -10.18
CA ILE A 50 2.66 -2.14 -9.61
C ILE A 50 2.21 -3.17 -10.63
N ARG A 51 3.13 -4.04 -11.04
CA ARG A 51 2.83 -5.11 -11.98
C ARG A 51 2.43 -6.38 -11.24
N ALA A 52 1.48 -7.13 -11.81
CA ALA A 52 0.98 -8.36 -11.21
C ALA A 52 2.05 -9.47 -11.11
N ASP A 53 2.97 -9.55 -12.08
CA ASP A 53 4.10 -10.49 -12.07
C ASP A 53 5.03 -10.22 -10.88
N SER A 54 5.43 -8.97 -10.67
CA SER A 54 6.27 -8.57 -9.53
C SER A 54 5.55 -8.77 -8.20
N PHE A 55 4.26 -8.46 -8.14
CA PHE A 55 3.45 -8.71 -6.95
C PHE A 55 3.36 -10.21 -6.61
N ALA A 56 3.21 -11.05 -7.63
CA ALA A 56 3.19 -12.50 -7.49
C ALA A 56 4.53 -13.04 -6.97
N GLU A 57 5.63 -12.59 -7.56
CA GLU A 57 6.99 -12.98 -7.20
C GLU A 57 7.32 -12.61 -5.74
N VAL A 58 7.05 -11.36 -5.34
CA VAL A 58 7.36 -10.85 -4.00
C VAL A 58 6.59 -11.60 -2.89
N PHE A 59 5.36 -12.03 -3.17
CA PHE A 59 4.48 -12.64 -2.17
C PHE A 59 4.20 -14.13 -2.38
N GLY A 60 4.86 -14.78 -3.35
CA GLY A 60 4.70 -16.20 -3.66
C GLY A 60 3.29 -16.58 -4.12
N LEU A 61 2.62 -15.71 -4.89
CA LEU A 61 1.27 -15.97 -5.41
C LEU A 61 1.33 -16.65 -6.79
N GLY A 62 0.31 -17.47 -7.10
CA GLY A 62 0.14 -17.98 -8.46
C GLY A 62 -0.26 -16.86 -9.42
N MET A 63 0.40 -16.77 -10.58
CA MET A 63 0.21 -15.69 -11.56
C MET A 63 -1.26 -15.50 -11.98
N ASN A 64 -2.00 -16.60 -12.14
CA ASN A 64 -3.42 -16.58 -12.52
C ASN A 64 -4.29 -15.78 -11.55
N ASN A 65 -3.93 -15.76 -10.26
CA ASN A 65 -4.71 -15.08 -9.21
C ASN A 65 -4.12 -13.73 -8.83
N ALA A 66 -2.87 -13.45 -9.23
CA ALA A 66 -2.15 -12.24 -8.81
C ALA A 66 -2.81 -10.97 -9.34
N TYR A 67 -3.25 -10.97 -10.60
CA TYR A 67 -3.94 -9.81 -11.19
C TYR A 67 -5.26 -9.52 -10.47
N MET A 68 -6.12 -10.54 -10.32
CA MET A 68 -7.40 -10.38 -9.61
C MET A 68 -7.21 -9.93 -8.16
N ALA A 69 -6.19 -10.47 -7.47
CA ALA A 69 -5.87 -10.08 -6.10
C ALA A 69 -5.39 -8.63 -6.02
N LEU A 70 -4.62 -8.16 -7.01
CA LEU A 70 -4.15 -6.77 -7.10
C LEU A 70 -5.32 -5.82 -7.37
N GLU A 71 -6.19 -6.16 -8.31
CA GLU A 71 -7.37 -5.38 -8.68
C GLU A 71 -8.36 -5.24 -7.50
N ASP A 72 -8.72 -6.34 -6.84
CA ASP A 72 -9.58 -6.32 -5.65
C ASP A 72 -8.94 -5.51 -4.50
N ALA A 73 -7.63 -5.66 -4.29
CA ALA A 73 -6.92 -4.87 -3.29
C ALA A 73 -6.94 -3.37 -3.59
N ALA A 74 -6.76 -2.97 -4.85
CA ALA A 74 -6.80 -1.56 -5.26
C ALA A 74 -8.19 -0.96 -5.07
N ASN A 75 -9.25 -1.67 -5.50
CA ASN A 75 -10.64 -1.24 -5.35
C ASN A 75 -11.02 -1.07 -3.88
N ARG A 76 -10.68 -2.05 -3.03
CA ARG A 76 -10.93 -1.96 -1.59
C ARG A 76 -10.17 -0.79 -0.96
N LEU A 77 -8.88 -0.64 -1.28
CA LEU A 77 -8.05 0.41 -0.71
C LEU A 77 -8.57 1.82 -1.07
N PHE A 78 -9.13 1.99 -2.27
CA PHE A 78 -9.79 3.23 -2.69
C PHE A 78 -10.99 3.59 -1.79
N GLU A 79 -11.75 2.59 -1.36
CA GLU A 79 -12.88 2.78 -0.44
C GLU A 79 -12.46 3.01 1.02
N ARG A 80 -11.20 2.71 1.39
CA ARG A 80 -10.71 2.86 2.75
C ARG A 80 -10.47 4.31 3.14
N ASP A 81 -10.58 4.54 4.44
CA ASP A 81 -10.22 5.78 5.09
C ASP A 81 -9.33 5.52 6.31
N ILE A 82 -8.29 6.34 6.43
CA ILE A 82 -7.49 6.48 7.63
C ILE A 82 -8.25 7.39 8.58
N ARG A 83 -8.56 6.90 9.77
CA ARG A 83 -9.30 7.65 10.80
C ARG A 83 -8.40 7.90 12.00
N ARG A 84 -8.26 9.16 12.39
CA ARG A 84 -7.60 9.54 13.65
C ARG A 84 -8.65 9.78 14.72
N TYR A 85 -8.46 9.17 15.88
CA TYR A 85 -9.33 9.35 17.04
C TYR A 85 -8.67 10.23 18.09
N SER A 86 -9.44 11.11 18.71
CA SER A 86 -9.05 11.85 19.91
C SER A 86 -10.25 11.91 20.86
N LYS A 87 -10.04 11.52 22.12
CA LYS A 87 -11.11 11.46 23.14
C LYS A 87 -12.37 10.70 22.65
N GLY A 88 -12.17 9.59 21.94
CA GLY A 88 -13.25 8.74 21.43
C GLY A 88 -13.98 9.28 20.19
N LYS A 89 -13.61 10.46 19.66
CA LYS A 89 -14.21 11.04 18.46
C LYS A 89 -13.23 10.99 17.29
N ILE A 90 -13.75 10.77 16.08
CA ILE A 90 -12.96 10.92 14.85
C ILE A 90 -12.66 12.41 14.70
N VAL A 91 -11.38 12.76 14.69
CA VAL A 91 -10.91 14.14 14.52
C VAL A 91 -10.31 14.38 13.14
N GLU A 92 -10.01 13.32 12.39
CA GLU A 92 -9.42 13.42 11.06
C GLU A 92 -9.78 12.20 10.23
N ARG A 93 -10.03 12.43 8.94
CA ARG A 93 -10.34 11.41 7.95
C ARG A 93 -9.52 11.68 6.69
N MET A 94 -8.76 10.69 6.24
CA MET A 94 -7.92 10.77 5.05
C MET A 94 -8.14 9.53 4.18
N ARG A 95 -8.02 9.66 2.86
CA ARG A 95 -8.04 8.51 1.93
C ARG A 95 -6.65 7.90 1.78
N TRP A 96 -6.58 6.60 1.54
CA TRP A 96 -5.30 5.93 1.22
C TRP A 96 -4.80 6.28 -0.17
N VAL A 97 -5.70 6.33 -1.15
CA VAL A 97 -5.44 6.66 -2.55
C VAL A 97 -6.53 7.60 -3.07
N PHE A 98 -6.21 8.40 -4.09
CA PHE A 98 -7.12 9.33 -4.74
C PHE A 98 -7.05 9.13 -6.26
N HIS A 99 -8.06 9.65 -6.98
CA HIS A 99 -8.09 9.63 -8.45
C HIS A 99 -7.29 10.81 -9.00
#